data_AF-A0A8J6H3A6-F1
#
_entry.id   AF-A0A8J6H3A6-F1
#
_cell.length_a   1.000
_cell.length_b   1.000
_cell.length_c   1.000
_cell.angle_alpha   90.00
_cell.angle_beta   90.00
_cell.angle_gamma   90.00
#
_symmetry.space_group_name_H-M   'P 1'
#
loop_
_entity.id
_entity.type
_entity.pdbx_description
1 polymer ?
#
loop_
_entity_poly.entity_id
_entity_poly.type
_entity_poly.pdbx_seq_one_letter_code
_entity_poly.pdbx_strand_id
1 'polypeptide(L)'
;MVVKNIEQVSDAQTLLELLKNDEEASEVKEHRSTGSSFKKIYGVYFRAGGNWLVTSVIFFAFVVVQCCASSIEFFLSHWINLVQEHKRFETESERILISRNYIYIYSGLLLCLVLVTITATLAFVHYCMIASKNLHNSMLGKIIYATMTFFDNHPSGRILNRFSKDIGNVDEFVPLSLLTVIVTFLNLVAMFVTICVMNYWMILPTAFLLLICGVFAAVYQPSNRNIKRTEGVTKSPIYTHLASSLQGLTTIRAFNAQELLQNQFDKHQNVHSAAYYMYLAIYNAFAFWIDFISTIYVGIVIFSFFFIASGNLFDCYQKYHVSDYTLQMSDLETSDWL
;
A
#
# COMPACT_ATOMS: atom_id res chain seq x y z
N MET A 1 20.94 -51.75 -34.21
CA MET A 1 21.69 -51.37 -32.99
C MET A 1 21.22 -50.02 -32.40
N VAL A 2 19.94 -49.62 -32.60
CA VAL A 2 19.39 -48.32 -32.15
C VAL A 2 18.31 -48.49 -31.07
N VAL A 3 17.87 -49.72 -30.81
CA VAL A 3 16.78 -50.01 -29.86
C VAL A 3 17.26 -50.10 -28.40
N LYS A 4 18.58 -50.14 -28.13
CA LYS A 4 19.12 -50.21 -26.76
C LYS A 4 19.37 -48.87 -26.06
N ASN A 5 19.26 -47.74 -26.76
CA ASN A 5 19.51 -46.41 -26.17
C ASN A 5 18.23 -45.64 -25.78
N ILE A 6 17.05 -46.21 -26.04
CA ILE A 6 15.77 -45.57 -25.70
C ILE A 6 15.43 -45.78 -24.20
N GLU A 7 15.89 -46.88 -23.59
CA GLU A 7 15.71 -47.12 -22.15
C GLU A 7 16.54 -46.16 -21.29
N GLN A 8 17.76 -45.79 -21.69
CA GLN A 8 18.59 -44.82 -20.94
C GLN A 8 18.08 -43.38 -21.03
N VAL A 9 17.43 -42.98 -22.14
CA VAL A 9 16.88 -41.63 -22.31
C VAL A 9 15.55 -41.48 -21.56
N SER A 10 14.75 -42.55 -21.49
CA SER A 10 13.59 -42.61 -20.60
C SER A 10 14.04 -42.41 -19.14
N ASP A 11 15.07 -43.12 -18.70
CA ASP A 11 15.58 -43.00 -17.32
C ASP A 11 16.06 -41.58 -16.99
N ALA A 12 16.74 -40.89 -17.91
CA ALA A 12 17.22 -39.53 -17.67
C ALA A 12 16.10 -38.48 -17.64
N GLN A 13 15.08 -38.61 -18.50
CA GLN A 13 13.91 -37.73 -18.48
C GLN A 13 13.00 -38.01 -17.28
N THR A 14 12.82 -39.28 -16.92
CA THR A 14 12.10 -39.69 -15.71
C THR A 14 12.87 -39.25 -14.47
N LEU A 15 14.21 -39.30 -14.44
CA LEU A 15 15.03 -38.76 -13.36
C LEU A 15 14.93 -37.24 -13.26
N LEU A 16 14.88 -36.51 -14.38
CA LEU A 16 14.69 -35.05 -14.37
C LEU A 16 13.27 -34.68 -13.92
N GLU A 17 12.24 -35.39 -14.37
CA GLU A 17 10.88 -35.22 -13.86
C GLU A 17 10.77 -35.60 -12.38
N LEU A 18 11.45 -36.66 -11.93
CA LEU A 18 11.48 -37.04 -10.52
C LEU A 18 12.23 -36.01 -9.68
N LEU A 19 13.38 -35.49 -10.14
CA LEU A 19 14.15 -34.46 -9.43
C LEU A 19 13.40 -33.13 -9.38
N LYS A 20 12.69 -32.77 -10.45
CA LYS A 20 11.90 -31.55 -10.53
C LYS A 20 10.59 -31.68 -9.74
N ASN A 21 9.97 -32.86 -9.78
CA ASN A 21 8.85 -33.19 -8.91
C ASN A 21 9.31 -33.36 -7.45
N ASP A 22 10.55 -33.71 -7.14
CA ASP A 22 11.07 -33.73 -5.76
C ASP A 22 11.43 -32.31 -5.29
N GLU A 23 11.97 -31.46 -6.16
CA GLU A 23 12.13 -30.03 -5.87
C GLU A 23 10.77 -29.37 -5.67
N GLU A 24 9.82 -29.52 -6.60
CA GLU A 24 8.46 -29.01 -6.48
C GLU A 24 7.70 -29.70 -5.33
N ALA A 25 7.81 -31.01 -5.10
CA ALA A 25 7.16 -31.69 -3.97
C ALA A 25 7.83 -31.37 -2.63
N SER A 26 9.13 -31.01 -2.61
CA SER A 26 9.79 -30.54 -1.40
C SER A 26 9.56 -29.05 -1.13
N GLU A 27 9.33 -28.23 -2.16
CA GLU A 27 8.80 -26.86 -2.03
C GLU A 27 7.31 -26.89 -1.61
N VAL A 28 6.51 -27.82 -2.16
CA VAL A 28 5.07 -27.97 -1.85
C VAL A 28 4.84 -28.62 -0.48
N LYS A 29 5.81 -29.39 0.05
CA LYS A 29 5.83 -29.85 1.45
C LYS A 29 6.37 -28.80 2.44
N GLU A 30 6.36 -27.51 2.09
CA GLU A 30 6.50 -26.50 3.12
C GLU A 30 5.39 -26.64 4.16
N HIS A 31 5.80 -26.77 5.43
CA HIS A 31 4.95 -26.60 6.59
C HIS A 31 4.27 -25.23 6.50
N ARG A 32 3.09 -25.18 5.86
CA ARG A 32 2.18 -24.04 5.96
C ARG A 32 1.75 -23.93 7.41
N SER A 33 2.41 -23.05 8.18
CA SER A 33 1.92 -22.67 9.50
C SER A 33 0.58 -21.93 9.32
N THR A 34 -0.51 -22.63 9.57
CA THR A 34 -1.86 -22.09 9.46
C THR A 34 -2.10 -21.04 10.55
N GLY A 35 -2.36 -19.80 10.12
CA GLY A 35 -3.21 -18.78 10.78
C GLY A 35 -2.75 -18.09 12.07
N SER A 36 -1.97 -18.74 12.96
CA SER A 36 -1.72 -18.22 14.32
C SER A 36 -0.37 -17.49 14.50
N SER A 37 0.56 -17.63 13.55
CA SER A 37 1.97 -17.22 13.73
C SER A 37 2.33 -15.81 13.25
N PHE A 38 1.45 -15.10 12.53
CA PHE A 38 1.83 -13.81 11.89
C PHE A 38 2.38 -12.79 12.88
N LYS A 39 1.68 -12.53 14.00
CA LYS A 39 2.17 -11.58 15.04
C LYS A 39 3.52 -11.98 15.60
N LYS A 40 3.76 -13.29 15.75
CA LYS A 40 5.04 -13.83 16.25
C LYS A 40 6.15 -13.60 15.22
N ILE A 41 5.86 -13.78 13.93
CA ILE A 41 6.83 -13.58 12.84
C ILE A 41 7.23 -12.09 12.75
N TYR A 42 6.26 -11.17 12.73
CA TYR A 42 6.54 -9.73 12.77
C TYR A 42 7.31 -9.33 14.03
N GLY A 43 6.96 -9.89 15.19
CA GLY A 43 7.69 -9.66 16.44
C GLY A 43 9.15 -10.11 16.38
N VAL A 44 9.45 -11.22 15.73
CA VAL A 44 10.84 -11.68 15.50
C VAL A 44 11.59 -10.72 14.59
N TYR A 45 10.97 -10.26 13.50
CA TYR A 45 11.59 -9.30 12.58
C TYR A 45 11.91 -7.97 13.26
N PHE A 46 10.95 -7.36 13.96
CA PHE A 46 11.18 -6.09 14.67
C PHE A 46 12.20 -6.23 15.80
N ARG A 47 12.20 -7.36 16.52
CA ARG A 47 13.21 -7.63 17.55
C ARG A 47 14.61 -7.82 16.97
N ALA A 48 14.72 -8.31 15.74
CA ALA A 48 16.01 -8.40 15.06
C ALA A 48 16.53 -7.02 14.65
N GLY A 49 15.67 -6.04 14.35
CA GLY A 49 16.08 -4.66 14.07
C GLY A 49 16.63 -3.90 15.28
N GLY A 50 16.18 -4.24 16.49
CA GLY A 50 16.67 -3.63 17.72
C GLY A 50 15.77 -3.92 18.93
N ASN A 51 16.05 -3.21 20.03
CA ASN A 51 15.20 -3.25 21.22
C ASN A 51 13.82 -2.65 20.93
N TRP A 52 12.79 -3.07 21.69
CA TRP A 52 11.43 -2.57 21.52
C TRP A 52 11.32 -1.04 21.59
N LEU A 53 12.15 -0.40 22.43
CA LEU A 53 12.25 1.05 22.50
C LEU A 53 12.69 1.70 21.18
N VAL A 54 13.69 1.14 20.51
CA VAL A 54 14.17 1.64 19.21
C VAL A 54 13.06 1.51 18.16
N THR A 55 12.40 0.35 18.14
CA THR A 55 11.23 0.12 17.28
C THR A 55 10.17 1.18 17.52
N SER A 56 9.76 1.41 18.78
CA SER A 56 8.74 2.41 19.12
C SER A 56 9.14 3.83 18.71
N VAL A 57 10.40 4.23 18.90
CA VAL A 57 10.90 5.55 18.48
C VAL A 57 10.77 5.75 16.96
N ILE A 58 11.08 4.72 16.17
CA ILE A 58 10.98 4.80 14.71
C ILE A 58 9.53 4.94 14.26
N PHE A 59 8.61 4.14 14.82
CA PHE A 59 7.18 4.30 14.51
C PHE A 59 6.65 5.67 14.95
N PHE A 60 7.09 6.16 16.11
CA PHE A 60 6.73 7.49 16.59
C PHE A 60 7.25 8.60 15.66
N ALA A 61 8.44 8.45 15.07
CA ALA A 61 8.94 9.42 14.10
C ALA A 61 8.01 9.58 12.88
N PHE A 62 7.40 8.49 12.40
CA PHE A 62 6.38 8.58 11.34
C PHE A 62 5.09 9.26 11.79
N VAL A 63 4.68 9.07 13.05
CA VAL A 63 3.54 9.81 13.62
C VAL A 63 3.84 11.31 13.64
N VAL A 64 5.05 11.70 14.07
CA VAL A 64 5.48 13.11 14.05
C VAL A 64 5.48 13.67 12.63
N VAL A 65 6.02 12.94 11.66
CA VAL A 65 5.97 13.31 10.24
C VAL A 65 4.53 13.57 9.79
N GLN A 66 3.60 12.66 10.11
CA GLN A 66 2.20 12.81 9.74
C GLN A 66 1.55 14.02 10.41
N CYS A 67 1.79 14.23 11.71
CA CYS A 67 1.27 15.38 12.44
C CYS A 67 1.80 16.70 11.86
N CYS A 68 3.08 16.77 11.48
CA CYS A 68 3.65 17.93 10.80
C CYS A 68 2.98 18.18 9.45
N ALA A 69 2.75 17.13 8.65
CA ALA A 69 2.05 17.24 7.37
C ALA A 69 0.62 17.78 7.54
N SER A 70 -0.17 17.20 8.45
CA SER A 70 -1.53 17.68 8.74
C SER A 70 -1.56 19.09 9.33
N SER A 71 -0.54 19.48 10.11
CA SER A 71 -0.43 20.85 10.63
C SER A 71 -0.21 21.87 9.51
N ILE A 72 0.55 21.50 8.46
CA ILE A 72 0.76 22.36 7.29
C ILE A 72 -0.53 22.53 6.49
N GLU A 73 -1.32 21.47 6.31
CA GLU A 73 -2.64 21.55 5.68
C GLU A 73 -3.60 22.46 6.46
N PHE A 74 -3.62 22.34 7.79
CA PHE A 74 -4.43 23.20 8.65
C PHE A 74 -3.98 24.66 8.57
N PHE A 75 -2.66 24.91 8.61
CA PHE A 75 -2.10 26.24 8.44
C PHE A 75 -2.47 26.86 7.09
N LEU A 76 -2.42 26.07 6.01
CA LEU A 76 -2.84 26.52 4.68
C LEU A 76 -4.33 26.90 4.65
N SER A 77 -5.20 26.08 5.25
CA SER A 77 -6.63 26.39 5.38
C SER A 77 -6.86 27.69 6.15
N HIS A 78 -6.17 27.87 7.28
CA HIS A 78 -6.24 29.11 8.07
C HIS A 78 -5.77 30.34 7.28
N TRP A 79 -4.64 30.22 6.57
CA TRP A 79 -4.11 31.31 5.75
C TRP A 79 -5.08 31.70 4.62
N ILE A 80 -5.70 30.73 3.94
CA ILE A 80 -6.71 30.99 2.90
C ILE A 80 -7.91 31.76 3.48
N ASN A 81 -8.42 31.32 4.64
CA ASN A 81 -9.57 31.97 5.29
C ASN A 81 -9.25 33.41 5.71
N LEU A 82 -8.07 33.66 6.30
CA LEU A 82 -7.63 35.00 6.67
C LEU A 82 -7.55 35.94 5.47
N VAL A 83 -6.95 35.47 4.36
CA VAL A 83 -6.85 36.26 3.13
C VAL A 83 -8.23 36.58 2.55
N GLN A 84 -9.21 35.69 2.73
CA GLN A 84 -10.57 35.88 2.26
C GLN A 84 -11.37 36.87 3.12
N GLU A 85 -11.16 36.90 4.43
CA GLU A 85 -11.75 37.91 5.32
C GLU A 85 -11.17 39.31 5.07
N HIS A 86 -9.84 39.44 4.92
CA HIS A 86 -9.16 40.73 4.71
C HIS A 86 -9.46 41.33 3.33
N LYS A 87 -9.83 40.52 2.32
CA LYS A 87 -10.35 41.01 1.03
C LYS A 87 -11.59 41.90 1.19
N ARG A 88 -12.31 41.82 2.31
CA ARG A 88 -13.59 42.50 2.51
C ARG A 88 -13.43 43.87 3.19
N PHE A 89 -12.29 44.18 3.81
CA PHE A 89 -12.15 45.35 4.71
C PHE A 89 -10.83 46.15 4.62
N GLU A 90 -9.76 45.71 3.93
CA GLU A 90 -8.44 46.40 3.94
C GLU A 90 -7.90 46.89 2.57
N THR A 91 -6.95 47.84 2.63
CA THR A 91 -6.24 48.45 1.49
C THR A 91 -5.32 47.44 0.77
N GLU A 92 -5.22 47.50 -0.56
CA GLU A 92 -4.49 46.53 -1.40
C GLU A 92 -3.02 46.30 -0.99
N SER A 93 -2.34 47.34 -0.48
CA SER A 93 -0.92 47.27 -0.10
C SER A 93 -0.65 46.43 1.16
N GLU A 94 -1.54 46.46 2.15
CA GLU A 94 -1.40 45.67 3.39
C GLU A 94 -1.64 44.18 3.10
N ARG A 95 -2.61 43.87 2.23
CA ARG A 95 -2.90 42.51 1.76
C ARG A 95 -1.69 41.82 1.11
N ILE A 96 -0.95 42.54 0.27
CA ILE A 96 0.25 42.01 -0.41
C ILE A 96 1.35 41.69 0.61
N LEU A 97 1.54 42.56 1.61
CA LEU A 97 2.57 42.38 2.65
C LEU A 97 2.26 41.19 3.56
N ILE A 98 1.00 41.07 4.00
CA ILE A 98 0.53 39.93 4.81
C ILE A 98 0.71 38.63 4.01
N SER A 99 0.16 38.56 2.79
CA SER A 99 0.26 37.37 1.93
C SER A 99 1.73 36.95 1.70
N ARG A 100 2.62 37.91 1.45
CA ARG A 100 4.05 37.65 1.27
C ARG A 100 4.71 37.02 2.51
N ASN A 101 4.39 37.50 3.71
CA ASN A 101 4.95 36.95 4.95
C ASN A 101 4.47 35.50 5.20
N TYR A 102 3.20 35.21 4.96
CA TYR A 102 2.64 33.86 5.11
C TYR A 102 3.22 32.87 4.09
N ILE A 103 3.52 33.29 2.85
CA ILE A 103 4.23 32.47 1.85
C ILE A 103 5.62 32.03 2.34
N TYR A 104 6.38 32.93 2.98
CA TYR A 104 7.70 32.59 3.51
C TYR A 104 7.61 31.60 4.68
N ILE A 105 6.65 31.77 5.58
CA ILE A 105 6.42 30.82 6.68
C ILE A 105 6.02 29.45 6.14
N TYR A 106 5.08 29.42 5.18
CA TYR A 106 4.62 28.18 4.55
C TYR A 106 5.75 27.43 3.83
N SER A 107 6.57 28.14 3.05
CA SER A 107 7.72 27.53 2.36
C SER A 107 8.78 27.01 3.34
N GLY A 108 9.03 27.71 4.46
CA GLY A 108 9.89 27.22 5.54
C GLY A 108 9.35 25.95 6.21
N LEU A 109 8.04 25.89 6.49
CA LEU A 109 7.39 24.70 7.05
C LEU A 109 7.46 23.50 6.09
N LEU A 110 7.23 23.71 4.79
CA LEU A 110 7.36 22.66 3.79
C LEU A 110 8.78 22.13 3.68
N LEU A 111 9.79 23.01 3.66
CA LEU A 111 11.19 22.60 3.64
C LEU A 111 11.55 21.78 4.89
N CYS A 112 11.08 22.20 6.07
CA CYS A 112 11.24 21.44 7.30
C CYS A 112 10.58 20.05 7.21
N LEU A 113 9.35 19.96 6.70
CA LEU A 113 8.66 18.69 6.49
C LEU A 113 9.46 17.75 5.57
N VAL A 114 10.02 18.25 4.48
CA VAL A 114 10.86 17.45 3.57
C VAL A 114 12.09 16.91 4.30
N LEU A 115 12.75 17.72 5.13
CA LEU A 115 13.91 17.26 5.91
C LEU A 115 13.52 16.20 6.95
N VAL A 116 12.42 16.39 7.66
CA VAL A 116 11.92 15.44 8.67
C VAL A 116 11.48 14.11 8.02
N THR A 117 10.81 14.16 6.87
CA THR A 117 10.40 12.96 6.13
C THR A 117 11.60 12.16 5.61
N ILE A 118 12.62 12.82 5.05
CA ILE A 118 13.86 12.17 4.60
C ILE A 118 14.58 11.53 5.79
N THR A 119 14.77 12.25 6.89
CA THR A 119 15.47 11.73 8.07
C THR A 119 14.74 10.53 8.69
N ALA A 120 13.41 10.59 8.83
CA ALA A 120 12.61 9.47 9.31
C ALA A 120 12.70 8.25 8.38
N THR A 121 12.65 8.46 7.06
CA THR A 121 12.75 7.40 6.06
C THR A 121 14.13 6.74 6.07
N LEU A 122 15.21 7.53 6.13
CA LEU A 122 16.58 7.01 6.22
C LEU A 122 16.79 6.22 7.52
N ALA A 123 16.28 6.71 8.66
CA ALA A 123 16.34 6.01 9.93
C ALA A 123 15.61 4.66 9.87
N PHE A 124 14.43 4.62 9.23
CA PHE A 124 13.65 3.39 9.04
C PHE A 124 14.38 2.38 8.16
N VAL A 125 14.92 2.80 7.01
CA VAL A 125 15.69 1.92 6.11
C VAL A 125 16.93 1.39 6.84
N HIS A 126 17.64 2.23 7.59
CA HIS A 126 18.78 1.80 8.39
C HIS A 126 18.40 0.75 9.44
N TYR A 127 17.27 0.91 10.11
CA TYR A 127 16.74 -0.08 11.05
C TYR A 127 16.40 -1.41 10.38
N CYS A 128 15.74 -1.38 9.21
CA CYS A 128 15.46 -2.58 8.42
C CYS A 128 16.74 -3.29 7.96
N MET A 129 17.78 -2.55 7.57
CA MET A 129 19.09 -3.12 7.23
C MET A 129 19.75 -3.82 8.42
N ILE A 130 19.64 -3.26 9.63
CA ILE A 130 20.12 -3.92 10.85
C ILE A 130 19.33 -5.20 11.11
N ALA A 131 18.00 -5.17 10.93
CA ALA A 131 17.14 -6.33 11.11
C ALA A 131 17.56 -7.49 10.19
N SER A 132 17.71 -7.20 8.89
CA SER A 132 18.23 -8.11 7.88
C SER A 132 19.57 -8.75 8.29
N LYS A 133 20.58 -7.92 8.61
CA LYS A 133 21.90 -8.39 9.02
C LYS A 133 21.83 -9.31 10.24
N ASN A 134 20.99 -8.96 11.22
CA ASN A 134 20.83 -9.77 12.43
C ASN A 134 20.10 -11.09 12.15
N LEU A 135 19.10 -11.12 11.27
CA LEU A 135 18.48 -12.36 10.81
C LEU A 135 19.50 -13.26 10.10
N HIS A 136 20.25 -12.70 9.14
CA HIS A 136 21.27 -13.42 8.40
C HIS A 136 22.34 -14.00 9.34
N ASN A 137 22.90 -13.18 10.24
CA ASN A 137 23.92 -13.62 11.19
C ASN A 137 23.38 -14.67 12.18
N SER A 138 22.14 -14.53 12.64
CA SER A 138 21.51 -15.54 13.49
C SER A 138 21.28 -16.86 12.76
N MET A 139 20.89 -16.80 11.49
CA MET A 139 20.70 -17.99 10.66
C MET A 139 22.04 -18.68 10.39
N LEU A 140 23.06 -17.92 10.01
CA LEU A 140 24.42 -18.41 9.78
C LEU A 140 25.00 -19.07 11.02
N GLY A 141 24.90 -18.40 12.18
CA GLY A 141 25.38 -18.96 13.44
C GLY A 141 24.71 -20.30 13.76
N LYS A 142 23.39 -20.40 13.63
CA LYS A 142 22.66 -21.66 13.89
C LYS A 142 23.05 -22.77 12.92
N ILE A 143 23.36 -22.45 11.67
CA ILE A 143 23.74 -23.46 10.68
C ILE A 143 25.15 -24.00 10.90
N ILE A 144 26.09 -23.15 11.32
CA ILE A 144 27.46 -23.57 11.63
C ILE A 144 27.49 -24.55 12.81
N TYR A 145 26.58 -24.39 13.78
CA TYR A 145 26.45 -25.30 14.93
C TYR A 145 25.43 -26.43 14.70
N ALA A 146 24.87 -26.58 13.50
CA ALA A 146 23.92 -27.65 13.22
C ALA A 146 24.61 -29.02 13.18
N THR A 147 23.90 -30.07 13.61
CA THR A 147 24.42 -31.45 13.58
C THR A 147 24.48 -31.98 12.14
N MET A 148 25.32 -33.00 11.90
CA MET A 148 25.40 -33.62 10.56
C MET A 148 24.03 -34.13 10.08
N THR A 149 23.19 -34.64 10.99
CA THR A 149 21.81 -35.05 10.71
C THR A 149 20.97 -33.94 10.07
N PHE A 150 21.22 -32.67 10.37
CA PHE A 150 20.54 -31.58 9.69
C PHE A 150 20.94 -31.52 8.21
N PHE A 151 22.24 -31.62 7.90
CA PHE A 151 22.76 -31.57 6.53
C PHE A 151 22.41 -32.82 5.72
N ASP A 152 22.31 -33.98 6.35
CA ASP A 152 21.87 -35.22 5.69
C ASP A 152 20.39 -35.15 5.28
N ASN A 153 19.56 -34.46 6.06
CA ASN A 153 18.12 -34.34 5.81
C ASN A 153 17.73 -33.09 4.97
N HIS A 154 18.64 -32.14 4.78
CA HIS A 154 18.37 -30.89 4.06
C HIS A 154 19.41 -30.67 2.96
N PRO A 155 19.02 -30.81 1.68
CA PRO A 155 19.96 -30.64 0.58
C PRO A 155 20.54 -29.22 0.57
N SER A 156 21.81 -29.11 0.17
CA SER A 156 22.55 -27.85 0.15
C SER A 156 21.86 -26.75 -0.69
N GLY A 157 21.17 -27.12 -1.77
CA GLY A 157 20.36 -26.20 -2.58
C GLY A 157 19.25 -25.51 -1.79
N ARG A 158 18.57 -26.23 -0.88
CA ARG A 158 17.51 -25.65 -0.02
C ARG A 158 18.09 -24.65 0.97
N ILE A 159 19.25 -24.98 1.56
CA ILE A 159 19.96 -24.08 2.48
C ILE A 159 20.37 -22.80 1.73
N LEU A 160 20.95 -22.95 0.54
CA LEU A 160 21.36 -21.82 -0.29
C LEU A 160 20.18 -20.93 -0.66
N ASN A 161 19.05 -21.51 -1.07
CA ASN A 161 17.84 -20.75 -1.44
C ASN A 161 17.32 -19.89 -0.26
N ARG A 162 17.43 -20.37 0.98
CA ARG A 162 17.08 -19.57 2.16
C ARG A 162 18.02 -18.38 2.38
N PHE A 163 19.33 -18.56 2.18
CA PHE A 163 20.30 -17.47 2.32
C PHE A 163 20.27 -16.47 1.16
N SER A 164 19.92 -16.91 -0.05
CA SER A 164 19.87 -16.04 -1.23
C SER A 164 18.49 -15.42 -1.42
N LYS A 165 17.48 -16.23 -1.74
CA LYS A 165 16.16 -15.78 -2.14
C LYS A 165 15.33 -15.28 -0.96
N ASP A 166 15.29 -16.04 0.14
CA ASP A 166 14.42 -15.66 1.27
C ASP A 166 14.97 -14.46 2.03
N ILE A 167 16.26 -14.44 2.36
CA ILE A 167 16.91 -13.24 2.93
C ILE A 167 16.87 -12.07 1.94
N GLY A 168 17.13 -12.30 0.65
CA GLY A 168 17.00 -11.24 -0.37
C GLY A 168 15.60 -10.61 -0.39
N ASN A 169 14.55 -11.43 -0.25
CA ASN A 169 13.19 -10.92 -0.14
C ASN A 169 12.94 -10.09 1.14
N VAL A 170 13.58 -10.48 2.26
CA VAL A 170 13.53 -9.74 3.52
C VAL A 170 14.28 -8.41 3.43
N ASP A 171 15.29 -8.32 2.58
CA ASP A 171 16.13 -7.13 2.43
C ASP A 171 15.49 -6.10 1.49
N GLU A 172 14.86 -6.57 0.41
CA GLU A 172 14.31 -5.70 -0.63
C GLU A 172 12.82 -5.41 -0.44
N PHE A 173 11.99 -6.45 -0.32
CA PHE A 173 10.54 -6.30 -0.37
C PHE A 173 9.92 -5.92 0.97
N VAL A 174 10.44 -6.45 2.08
CA VAL A 174 9.87 -6.20 3.42
C VAL A 174 9.95 -4.72 3.81
N PRO A 175 11.09 -4.00 3.67
CA PRO A 175 11.18 -2.59 4.06
C PRO A 175 10.23 -1.71 3.23
N LEU A 176 10.18 -1.92 1.92
CA LEU A 176 9.32 -1.16 1.01
C LEU A 176 7.83 -1.39 1.29
N SER A 177 7.45 -2.64 1.55
CA SER A 177 6.09 -3.00 1.92
C SER A 177 5.68 -2.41 3.26
N LEU A 178 6.54 -2.51 4.28
CA LEU A 178 6.27 -1.97 5.61
C LEU A 178 6.13 -0.45 5.59
N LEU A 179 7.02 0.26 4.89
CA LEU A 179 6.94 1.71 4.75
C LEU A 179 5.60 2.12 4.12
N THR A 180 5.22 1.46 3.02
CA THR A 180 3.95 1.73 2.33
C THR A 180 2.76 1.51 3.26
N VAL A 181 2.75 0.42 4.04
CA VAL A 181 1.69 0.14 5.02
C VAL A 181 1.63 1.21 6.11
N ILE A 182 2.76 1.59 6.71
CA ILE A 182 2.81 2.60 7.78
C ILE A 182 2.31 3.95 7.29
N VAL A 183 2.84 4.43 6.16
CA VAL A 183 2.47 5.73 5.59
C VAL A 183 1.00 5.75 5.18
N THR A 184 0.52 4.71 4.49
CA THR A 184 -0.88 4.62 4.06
C THR A 184 -1.83 4.56 5.25
N PHE A 185 -1.48 3.78 6.28
CA PHE A 185 -2.28 3.69 7.51
C PHE A 185 -2.35 5.04 8.24
N LEU A 186 -1.22 5.72 8.41
CA LEU A 186 -1.18 7.03 9.08
C LEU A 186 -1.93 8.10 8.27
N ASN A 187 -1.81 8.10 6.94
CA ASN A 187 -2.59 8.97 6.07
C ASN A 187 -4.10 8.71 6.21
N LEU A 188 -4.53 7.45 6.26
CA LEU A 188 -5.94 7.10 6.47
C LEU A 188 -6.46 7.64 7.81
N VAL A 189 -5.69 7.45 8.88
CA VAL A 189 -6.02 7.98 10.22
C VAL A 189 -6.07 9.50 10.20
N ALA A 190 -5.08 10.17 9.60
CA ALA A 190 -5.04 11.63 9.50
C ALA A 190 -6.25 12.18 8.74
N MET A 191 -6.60 11.60 7.58
CA MET A 191 -7.80 12.00 6.84
C MET A 191 -9.07 11.87 7.67
N PHE A 192 -9.23 10.77 8.41
CA PHE A 192 -10.38 10.56 9.29
C PHE A 192 -10.43 11.63 10.40
N VAL A 193 -9.30 11.93 11.04
CA VAL A 193 -9.22 12.99 12.06
C VAL A 193 -9.56 14.35 11.47
N THR A 194 -9.02 14.70 10.30
CA THR A 194 -9.31 15.98 9.62
C THR A 194 -10.81 16.14 9.35
N ILE A 195 -11.48 15.09 8.86
CA ILE A 195 -12.94 15.12 8.64
C ILE A 195 -13.69 15.37 9.96
N CYS A 196 -13.29 14.70 11.04
CA CYS A 196 -13.93 14.86 12.36
C CYS A 196 -13.76 16.28 12.92
N VAL A 197 -12.59 16.90 12.72
CA VAL A 197 -12.29 18.26 13.20
C VAL A 197 -13.09 19.30 12.41
N MET A 198 -13.25 19.12 11.10
CA MET A 198 -13.94 20.10 10.25
C MET A 198 -15.46 20.10 10.48
N ASN A 199 -16.08 18.91 10.57
CA ASN A 199 -17.51 18.80 10.85
C ASN A 199 -17.86 17.43 11.43
N TYR A 200 -18.23 17.37 12.71
CA TYR A 200 -18.58 16.11 13.37
C TYR A 200 -19.81 15.41 12.76
N TRP A 201 -20.73 16.16 12.11
CA TRP A 201 -21.89 15.56 11.42
C TRP A 201 -21.47 14.71 10.22
N MET A 202 -20.29 14.93 9.66
CA MET A 202 -19.78 14.17 8.51
C MET A 202 -19.32 12.75 8.86
N ILE A 203 -19.16 12.43 10.16
CA ILE A 203 -18.75 11.10 10.61
C ILE A 203 -19.73 10.03 10.12
N LEU A 204 -21.04 10.32 10.14
CA LEU A 204 -22.07 9.35 9.76
C LEU A 204 -22.00 9.00 8.26
N PRO A 205 -21.99 9.96 7.31
CA PRO A 205 -21.71 9.69 5.89
C PRO A 205 -20.39 8.96 5.64
N THR A 206 -19.31 9.34 6.33
CA THR A 206 -18.00 8.68 6.17
C THR A 206 -18.03 7.23 6.66
N ALA A 207 -18.68 6.95 7.79
CA ALA A 207 -18.84 5.59 8.31
C ALA A 207 -19.65 4.70 7.34
N PHE A 208 -20.71 5.26 6.74
CA PHE A 208 -21.49 4.57 5.71
C PHE A 208 -20.65 4.25 4.47
N LEU A 209 -19.82 5.18 4.02
CA LEU A 209 -18.86 4.96 2.92
C LEU A 209 -17.89 3.81 3.22
N LEU A 210 -17.29 3.82 4.42
CA LEU A 210 -16.36 2.78 4.83
C LEU A 210 -17.02 1.40 4.86
N LEU A 211 -18.28 1.32 5.26
CA LEU A 211 -19.05 0.07 5.24
C LEU A 211 -19.23 -0.43 3.80
N ILE A 212 -19.66 0.44 2.87
CA ILE A 212 -19.82 0.07 1.45
C ILE A 212 -18.50 -0.42 0.87
N CYS A 213 -17.41 0.34 1.05
CA CYS A 213 -16.08 -0.04 0.58
C CYS A 213 -15.63 -1.38 1.20
N GLY A 214 -15.94 -1.62 2.48
CA GLY A 214 -15.66 -2.87 3.17
C GLY A 214 -16.40 -4.06 2.55
N VAL A 215 -17.68 -3.90 2.19
CA VAL A 215 -18.46 -4.94 1.50
C VAL A 215 -17.89 -5.22 0.12
N PHE A 216 -17.57 -4.18 -0.66
CA PHE A 216 -16.92 -4.34 -1.97
C PHE A 216 -15.57 -5.07 -1.86
N ALA A 217 -14.75 -4.70 -0.88
CA ALA A 217 -13.48 -5.36 -0.62
C ALA A 217 -13.68 -6.84 -0.22
N ALA A 218 -14.69 -7.15 0.59
CA ALA A 218 -14.99 -8.52 1.00
C ALA A 218 -15.41 -9.42 -0.18
N VAL A 219 -16.10 -8.87 -1.18
CA VAL A 219 -16.46 -9.59 -2.41
C VAL A 219 -15.26 -9.72 -3.37
N TYR A 220 -14.45 -8.67 -3.47
CA TYR A 220 -13.28 -8.62 -4.37
C TYR A 220 -12.14 -9.55 -3.94
N GLN A 221 -11.79 -9.54 -2.65
CA GLN A 221 -10.59 -10.21 -2.13
C GLN A 221 -10.54 -11.73 -2.42
N PRO A 222 -11.62 -12.51 -2.24
CA PRO A 222 -11.62 -13.94 -2.59
C PRO A 222 -11.36 -14.18 -4.08
N SER A 223 -12.01 -13.39 -4.94
CA SER A 223 -11.87 -13.49 -6.41
C SER A 223 -10.45 -13.16 -6.86
N ASN A 224 -9.90 -12.05 -6.35
CA ASN A 224 -8.53 -11.64 -6.65
C ASN A 224 -7.51 -12.71 -6.20
N ARG A 225 -7.68 -13.28 -5.00
CA ARG A 225 -6.81 -14.37 -4.51
C ARG A 225 -6.88 -15.61 -5.39
N ASN A 226 -8.08 -16.01 -5.83
CA ASN A 226 -8.25 -17.18 -6.69
C ASN A 226 -7.60 -16.99 -8.06
N ILE A 227 -7.73 -15.79 -8.64
CA ILE A 227 -7.16 -15.49 -9.96
C ILE A 227 -5.65 -15.31 -9.87
N LYS A 228 -5.14 -14.69 -8.81
CA LYS A 228 -3.71 -14.63 -8.55
C LYS A 228 -3.11 -16.03 -8.37
N ARG A 229 -3.84 -16.96 -7.74
CA ARG A 229 -3.45 -18.37 -7.67
C ARG A 229 -3.43 -19.02 -9.04
N THR A 230 -4.45 -18.81 -9.88
CA THR A 230 -4.48 -19.33 -11.26
C THR A 230 -3.30 -18.79 -12.08
N GLU A 231 -3.02 -17.49 -12.02
CA GLU A 231 -1.86 -16.88 -12.67
C GLU A 231 -0.56 -17.57 -12.24
N GLY A 232 -0.36 -17.76 -10.94
CA GLY A 232 0.79 -18.49 -10.40
C GLY A 232 0.93 -19.92 -10.94
N VAL A 233 -0.17 -20.69 -11.00
CA VAL A 233 -0.16 -22.06 -11.53
C VAL A 233 0.17 -22.10 -13.02
N THR A 234 -0.39 -21.17 -13.81
CA THR A 234 -0.15 -21.11 -15.26
C THR A 234 1.28 -20.67 -15.62
N LYS A 235 2.01 -20.08 -14.67
CA LYS A 235 3.37 -19.59 -14.87
C LYS A 235 4.43 -20.72 -14.87
N SER A 236 4.24 -21.77 -14.06
CA SER A 236 5.22 -22.87 -13.93
C SER A 236 5.51 -23.59 -15.26
N PRO A 237 4.50 -23.97 -16.08
CA PRO A 237 4.74 -24.66 -17.36
C PRO A 237 5.67 -23.91 -18.32
N ILE A 238 5.64 -22.57 -18.32
CA ILE A 238 6.51 -21.75 -19.18
C ILE A 238 7.97 -21.93 -18.79
N TYR A 239 8.30 -21.83 -17.49
CA TYR A 239 9.66 -22.04 -17.00
C TYR A 239 10.11 -23.49 -17.19
N THR A 240 9.21 -24.44 -16.98
CA THR A 240 9.53 -25.85 -17.16
C THR A 240 9.83 -26.18 -18.62
N HIS A 241 9.00 -25.72 -19.55
CA HIS A 241 9.22 -25.90 -20.98
C HIS A 241 10.51 -25.21 -21.45
N LEU A 242 10.80 -23.99 -20.96
CA LEU A 242 12.03 -23.27 -21.26
C LEU A 242 13.27 -24.04 -20.77
N ALA A 243 13.26 -24.51 -19.53
CA ALA A 243 14.37 -25.26 -18.95
C ALA A 243 14.67 -26.54 -19.74
N SER A 244 13.63 -27.33 -20.04
CA SER A 244 13.77 -28.56 -20.85
C SER A 244 14.25 -28.26 -22.27
N SER A 245 13.79 -27.16 -22.87
CA SER A 245 14.23 -26.73 -24.21
C SER A 245 15.71 -26.32 -24.23
N LEU A 246 16.19 -25.63 -23.18
CA LEU A 246 17.59 -25.25 -23.06
C LEU A 246 18.49 -26.47 -22.87
N GLN A 247 18.07 -27.43 -22.04
CA GLN A 247 18.83 -28.65 -21.80
C GLN A 247 18.86 -29.58 -23.03
N GLY A 248 17.77 -29.62 -23.81
CA GLY A 248 17.61 -30.44 -25.01
C GLY A 248 17.93 -29.72 -26.33
N LEU A 249 18.56 -28.55 -26.31
CA LEU A 249 18.67 -27.66 -27.48
C LEU A 249 19.33 -28.32 -28.69
N THR A 250 20.38 -29.10 -28.47
CA THR A 250 21.09 -29.84 -29.53
C THR A 250 20.19 -30.88 -30.18
N THR A 251 19.45 -31.64 -29.38
CA THR A 251 18.46 -32.63 -29.83
C THR A 251 17.36 -31.97 -30.66
N ILE A 252 16.79 -30.87 -30.18
CA ILE A 252 15.74 -30.12 -30.89
C ILE A 252 16.22 -29.68 -32.29
N ARG A 253 17.46 -29.17 -32.37
CA ARG A 253 18.08 -28.77 -33.65
C ARG A 253 18.38 -29.96 -34.55
N ALA A 254 18.83 -31.08 -33.99
CA ALA A 254 19.12 -32.30 -34.76
C ALA A 254 17.86 -32.90 -35.42
N PHE A 255 16.70 -32.80 -34.74
CA PHE A 255 15.41 -33.28 -35.24
C PHE A 255 14.59 -32.23 -35.99
N ASN A 256 15.09 -31.00 -36.16
CA ASN A 256 14.36 -29.86 -36.74
C ASN A 256 12.96 -29.63 -36.11
N ALA A 257 12.84 -29.79 -34.78
CA ALA A 257 11.57 -29.70 -34.04
C ALA A 257 11.30 -28.30 -33.45
N GLN A 258 11.98 -27.25 -33.92
CA GLN A 258 11.92 -25.90 -33.35
C GLN A 258 10.50 -25.32 -33.42
N GLU A 259 9.84 -25.37 -34.58
CA GLU A 259 8.48 -24.83 -34.74
C GLU A 259 7.46 -25.54 -33.84
N LEU A 260 7.60 -26.85 -33.66
CA LEU A 260 6.72 -27.62 -32.79
C LEU A 260 6.83 -27.16 -31.33
N LEU A 261 8.06 -27.01 -30.83
CA LEU A 261 8.28 -26.54 -29.46
C LEU A 261 7.94 -25.05 -29.29
N GLN A 262 8.14 -24.22 -30.32
CA GLN A 262 7.69 -22.83 -30.30
C GLN A 262 6.17 -22.74 -30.17
N ASN A 263 5.42 -23.50 -30.96
CA ASN A 263 3.95 -23.55 -30.86
C ASN A 263 3.47 -24.05 -29.48
N GLN A 264 4.18 -25.01 -28.87
CA GLN A 264 3.87 -25.47 -27.51
C GLN A 264 4.15 -24.38 -26.47
N PHE A 265 5.28 -23.68 -26.60
CA PHE A 265 5.62 -22.55 -25.73
C PHE A 265 4.58 -21.43 -25.83
N ASP A 266 4.17 -21.07 -27.05
CA ASP A 266 3.16 -20.05 -27.31
C ASP A 266 1.81 -20.42 -26.68
N LYS A 267 1.44 -21.70 -26.68
CA LYS A 267 0.23 -22.18 -26.01
C LYS A 267 0.30 -21.99 -24.49
N HIS A 268 1.44 -22.30 -23.87
CA HIS A 268 1.65 -22.06 -22.44
C HIS A 268 1.62 -20.56 -22.12
N GLN A 269 2.28 -19.75 -22.95
CA GLN A 269 2.30 -18.29 -22.80
C GLN A 269 0.91 -17.67 -22.96
N ASN A 270 0.09 -18.15 -23.90
CA ASN A 270 -1.26 -17.63 -24.11
C ASN A 270 -2.16 -17.89 -22.89
N VAL A 271 -2.08 -19.09 -22.29
CA VAL A 271 -2.83 -19.43 -21.08
C VAL A 271 -2.41 -18.56 -19.88
N HIS A 272 -1.10 -18.35 -19.68
CA HIS A 272 -0.60 -17.44 -18.65
C HIS A 272 -1.02 -16.00 -18.90
N SER A 273 -0.90 -15.53 -20.15
CA SER A 273 -1.26 -14.17 -20.55
C SER A 273 -2.75 -13.90 -20.31
N ALA A 274 -3.62 -14.87 -20.60
CA ALA A 274 -5.05 -14.78 -20.31
C ALA A 274 -5.33 -14.68 -18.80
N ALA A 275 -4.69 -15.51 -17.98
CA ALA A 275 -4.83 -15.46 -16.53
C ALA A 275 -4.31 -14.14 -15.93
N TYR A 276 -3.17 -13.66 -16.42
CA TYR A 276 -2.56 -12.39 -16.01
C TYR A 276 -3.42 -11.19 -16.42
N TYR A 277 -3.96 -11.20 -17.64
CA TYR A 277 -4.89 -10.16 -18.09
C TYR A 277 -6.15 -10.13 -17.22
N MET A 278 -6.71 -11.28 -16.85
CA MET A 278 -7.86 -11.35 -15.95
C MET A 278 -7.55 -10.78 -14.56
N TYR A 279 -6.34 -11.02 -14.04
CA TYR A 279 -5.86 -10.42 -12.80
C TYR A 279 -5.83 -8.88 -12.89
N LEU A 280 -5.25 -8.33 -13.97
CA LEU A 280 -5.20 -6.88 -14.20
C LEU A 280 -6.59 -6.26 -14.38
N ALA A 281 -7.47 -6.93 -15.14
CA ALA A 281 -8.82 -6.46 -15.40
C ALA A 281 -9.63 -6.32 -14.10
N ILE A 282 -9.52 -7.31 -13.21
CA ILE A 282 -10.21 -7.30 -11.91
C ILE A 282 -9.64 -6.21 -11.00
N TYR A 283 -8.33 -6.05 -10.95
CA TYR A 283 -7.69 -4.96 -10.21
C TYR A 283 -8.18 -3.58 -10.68
N ASN A 284 -8.19 -3.35 -11.99
CA ASN A 284 -8.66 -2.09 -12.57
C ASN A 284 -10.16 -1.87 -12.36
N ALA A 285 -10.98 -2.92 -12.46
CA ALA A 285 -12.42 -2.84 -12.19
C ALA A 285 -12.69 -2.45 -10.73
N PHE A 286 -11.96 -3.04 -9.77
CA PHE A 286 -12.09 -2.68 -8.37
C PHE A 286 -11.68 -1.23 -8.09
N ALA A 287 -10.53 -0.79 -8.64
CA ALA A 287 -10.09 0.58 -8.52
C ALA A 287 -11.15 1.56 -9.07
N PHE A 288 -11.67 1.29 -10.27
CA PHE A 288 -12.72 2.09 -10.89
C PHE A 288 -13.97 2.21 -10.01
N TRP A 289 -14.46 1.10 -9.44
CA TRP A 289 -15.66 1.13 -8.59
C TRP A 289 -15.43 1.89 -7.28
N ILE A 290 -14.25 1.76 -6.67
CA ILE A 290 -13.89 2.51 -5.46
C ILE A 290 -13.79 4.02 -5.77
N ASP A 291 -13.17 4.40 -6.89
CA ASP A 291 -13.07 5.80 -7.32
C ASP A 291 -14.44 6.39 -7.66
N PHE A 292 -15.32 5.61 -8.29
CA PHE A 292 -16.69 6.01 -8.59
C PHE A 292 -17.49 6.29 -7.31
N ILE A 293 -17.43 5.38 -6.33
CA ILE A 293 -18.07 5.54 -5.02
C ILE A 293 -17.48 6.76 -4.27
N SER A 294 -16.16 6.93 -4.32
CA SER A 294 -15.47 8.08 -3.73
C SER A 294 -15.90 9.40 -4.35
N THR A 295 -16.06 9.45 -5.68
CA THR A 295 -16.51 10.64 -6.40
C THR A 295 -17.94 11.02 -6.02
N ILE A 296 -18.85 10.04 -5.90
CA ILE A 296 -20.21 10.28 -5.42
C ILE A 296 -20.18 10.86 -4.00
N TYR A 297 -19.36 10.29 -3.11
CA TYR A 297 -19.21 10.78 -1.75
C TYR A 297 -18.73 12.23 -1.70
N VAL A 298 -17.67 12.56 -2.44
CA VAL A 298 -17.16 13.94 -2.53
C VAL A 298 -18.26 14.89 -3.05
N GLY A 299 -19.06 14.46 -4.02
CA GLY A 299 -20.22 15.22 -4.51
C GLY A 299 -21.26 15.50 -3.40
N ILE A 300 -21.62 14.49 -2.61
CA ILE A 300 -22.54 14.63 -1.46
C ILE A 300 -21.97 15.59 -0.42
N VAL A 301 -20.69 15.48 -0.12
CA VAL A 301 -20.00 16.35 0.84
C VAL A 301 -20.05 17.81 0.40
N ILE A 302 -19.69 18.09 -0.86
CA ILE A 302 -19.72 19.44 -1.43
C ILE A 302 -21.15 20.01 -1.39
N PHE A 303 -22.14 19.20 -1.77
CA PHE A 303 -23.55 19.61 -1.73
C PHE A 303 -24.02 19.90 -0.31
N SER A 304 -23.64 19.08 0.67
CA SER A 304 -23.94 19.31 2.10
C SER A 304 -23.40 20.65 2.59
N PHE A 305 -22.15 20.98 2.24
CA PHE A 305 -21.56 22.28 2.58
C PHE A 305 -22.28 23.45 1.91
N PHE A 306 -22.76 23.30 0.67
CA PHE A 306 -23.55 24.33 -0.01
C PHE A 306 -24.88 24.63 0.71
N PHE A 307 -25.59 23.60 1.19
CA PHE A 307 -26.84 23.78 1.94
C PHE A 307 -26.64 24.35 3.35
N ILE A 308 -25.56 23.97 4.03
CA ILE A 308 -25.21 24.56 5.33
C ILE A 308 -24.85 26.05 5.14
N ALA A 309 -24.11 26.39 4.07
CA ALA A 309 -23.79 27.77 3.76
C ALA A 309 -25.03 28.61 3.42
N SER A 310 -26.01 28.05 2.70
CA SER A 310 -27.26 28.75 2.39
C SER A 310 -28.18 28.90 3.61
N GLY A 311 -28.20 27.91 4.53
CA GLY A 311 -28.90 28.00 5.81
C GLY A 311 -28.37 29.10 6.72
N ASN A 312 -27.04 29.22 6.86
CA ASN A 312 -26.42 30.31 7.62
C ASN A 312 -26.64 31.68 6.98
N LEU A 313 -26.74 31.76 5.64
CA LEU A 313 -27.09 32.99 4.94
C LEU A 313 -28.55 33.41 5.22
N PHE A 314 -29.46 32.43 5.32
CA PHE A 314 -30.86 32.64 5.69
C PHE A 314 -31.02 33.10 7.15
N ASP A 315 -30.28 32.50 8.08
CA ASP A 315 -30.26 32.92 9.50
C ASP A 315 -29.67 34.33 9.67
N CYS A 316 -28.61 34.68 8.93
CA CYS A 316 -28.10 36.05 8.90
C CYS A 316 -29.12 37.03 8.28
N TYR A 317 -29.77 36.67 7.18
CA TYR A 317 -30.79 37.52 6.55
C TYR A 317 -31.99 37.75 7.48
N GLN A 318 -32.44 36.71 8.19
CA GLN A 318 -33.54 36.79 9.14
C GLN A 318 -33.16 37.60 10.40
N LYS A 319 -31.90 37.52 10.86
CA LYS A 319 -31.38 38.32 11.98
C LYS A 319 -31.26 39.82 11.64
N TYR A 320 -30.92 40.16 10.39
CA TYR A 320 -30.93 41.56 9.92
C TYR A 320 -32.35 42.08 9.65
N HIS A 321 -33.23 41.26 9.05
CA HIS A 321 -34.59 41.69 8.74
C HIS A 321 -35.47 41.87 9.99
N VAL A 322 -35.29 41.06 11.03
CA VAL A 322 -36.01 41.21 12.32
C VAL A 322 -35.49 42.42 13.12
N SER A 323 -34.20 42.78 13.00
CA SER A 323 -33.63 43.95 13.68
C SER A 323 -34.20 45.27 13.15
N ASP A 324 -34.44 45.37 11.84
CA ASP A 324 -34.98 46.61 11.22
C ASP A 324 -36.44 46.88 11.63
N TYR A 325 -37.26 45.84 11.83
CA TYR A 325 -38.63 46.03 12.32
C TYR A 325 -38.71 46.38 13.80
N THR A 326 -37.79 45.86 14.63
CA THR A 326 -37.75 46.23 16.07
C THR A 326 -37.29 47.67 16.31
N LEU A 327 -36.43 48.22 15.43
CA LEU A 327 -35.98 49.61 15.50
C LEU A 327 -37.06 50.59 14.98
N GLN A 328 -37.80 50.21 13.93
CA GLN A 328 -38.92 51.03 13.44
C GLN A 328 -40.11 51.06 14.40
N MET A 329 -40.35 49.99 15.17
CA MET A 329 -41.42 49.96 16.18
C MET A 329 -41.04 50.75 17.44
N SER A 330 -39.75 50.81 17.82
CA SER A 330 -39.29 51.62 18.97
C SER A 330 -39.30 53.11 18.69
N ASP A 331 -39.03 53.54 17.46
CA ASP A 331 -39.05 54.97 17.09
C ASP A 331 -40.47 55.55 16.99
N LEU A 332 -41.48 54.70 16.72
CA LEU A 332 -42.89 55.10 16.64
C LEU A 332 -43.59 55.23 18.00
N GLU A 333 -43.11 54.54 19.07
CA GLU A 333 -43.66 54.72 20.42
C GLU A 333 -43.07 55.94 21.16
N THR A 334 -41.94 56.49 20.70
CA THR A 334 -41.29 57.66 21.32
C THR A 334 -41.73 59.02 20.76
N SER A 335 -42.55 59.07 19.70
CA SER A 335 -42.97 60.33 19.06
C SER A 335 -44.32 60.90 19.53
N ASP A 336 -45.00 60.25 20.49
CA ASP A 336 -46.34 60.67 20.98
C ASP A 336 -46.33 61.32 22.39
N TRP A 337 -45.16 61.71 22.93
CA TRP A 337 -45.06 62.33 24.28
C TRP A 337 -44.11 63.53 24.43
N LEU A 338 -43.91 64.33 23.38
CA LEU A 338 -43.37 65.70 23.46
C LEU A 338 -44.08 66.58 22.43
#